data_AF-A0A2G9MM30-F1
#
_entry.id   AF-A0A2G9MM30-F1
#
_cell.length_a   1.000
_cell.length_b   1.000
_cell.length_c   1.000
_cell.angle_alpha   90.00
_cell.angle_beta   90.00
_cell.angle_gamma   90.00
#
_symmetry.space_group_name_H-M   'P 1'
#
loop_
_entity.id
_entity.type
_entity.pdbx_description
1 polymer ?
#
loop_
_entity_poly.entity_id
_entity_poly.type
_entity_poly.pdbx_seq_one_letter_code
_entity_poly.pdbx_strand_id
1 'polypeptide(L)'
;MNLTIFSDRNNLNELSNSLTNNNKADYQKIKKFHKVSRGLEREILSFIQKRNKKHSVWGWKDPRTVLTYKIWKQYLPEANIVILFRHPLRVADSLIRRATDPIIKNVPLSSLKSWILYNSILVDIIHNTKKEKIIVIEDKELIKQPRDFVSLLSEHCNQEISYKEITNIFDPHLMSTKINRTTKLLTLKHPFFTAKSLHLYHQLQKNSTVPIKTSSKRNFPNFLVIGTGKAGTSSIYEYLKQHPQVYMSPVKETNFFAFFDADTTTYAKEDQDWISKSITHLEEYSTQFNSIKNEKAIGEVSPIYLFHPKAAEQIKNILPKVKIIVILRNPIDRAFSGYSMHVRRGTEKRSFAKATQGNAHNASYIRGFYLEKGLYYRQLKRYYSLFPEKQIKIFLFEDLCDNPLKFMEEMYQFLEVDPMFTPNVTKWYNAAPMKTKIPSSHRKRLVEYFRTDIKQLERLTNKDLSDWLR
;
A
#
# COMPACT_ATOMS: atom_id res chain seq x y z
N MET A 1 12.33 41.84 6.79
CA MET A 1 13.48 41.38 5.95
C MET A 1 12.92 40.47 4.87
N ASN A 2 13.35 40.61 3.61
CA ASN A 2 12.81 39.79 2.51
C ASN A 2 13.68 38.54 2.31
N LEU A 3 13.08 37.35 2.35
CA LEU A 3 13.72 36.11 1.91
C LEU A 3 13.98 36.18 0.41
N THR A 4 15.24 36.13 -0.01
CA THR A 4 15.58 36.08 -1.44
C THR A 4 15.94 34.67 -1.87
N ILE A 5 15.12 34.09 -2.75
CA ILE A 5 15.37 32.79 -3.41
C ILE A 5 15.85 33.06 -4.82
N PHE A 6 17.07 32.61 -5.14
CA PHE A 6 17.65 32.81 -6.46
C PHE A 6 17.51 31.56 -7.33
N SER A 7 17.23 31.78 -8.62
CA SER A 7 17.43 30.81 -9.70
C SER A 7 18.60 31.26 -10.57
N ASP A 8 19.80 31.34 -9.99
CA ASP A 8 20.96 31.91 -10.68
C ASP A 8 21.51 30.92 -11.72
N ARG A 9 21.02 31.04 -12.97
CA ARG A 9 21.32 30.09 -14.07
C ARG A 9 22.77 30.15 -14.56
N ASN A 10 23.60 31.12 -14.15
CA ASN A 10 24.97 31.23 -14.70
C ASN A 10 26.03 30.74 -13.71
N ASN A 11 26.12 31.31 -12.50
CA ASN A 11 27.18 30.94 -11.54
C ASN A 11 26.96 29.58 -10.84
N LEU A 12 25.71 29.25 -10.48
CA LEU A 12 25.38 27.96 -9.87
C LEU A 12 25.38 26.82 -10.91
N ASN A 13 25.17 27.13 -12.20
CA ASN A 13 25.27 26.15 -13.27
C ASN A 13 26.70 25.65 -13.46
N GLU A 14 27.68 26.55 -13.51
CA GLU A 14 29.09 26.18 -13.67
C GLU A 14 29.59 25.36 -12.47
N LEU A 15 29.29 25.82 -11.25
CA LEU A 15 29.64 25.11 -10.02
C LEU A 15 28.95 23.73 -9.94
N SER A 16 27.65 23.66 -10.26
CA SER A 16 26.90 22.39 -10.26
C SER A 16 27.30 21.47 -11.41
N ASN A 17 27.73 21.99 -12.56
CA ASN A 17 28.24 21.21 -13.68
C ASN A 17 29.63 20.65 -13.34
N SER A 18 30.53 21.47 -12.78
CA SER A 18 31.83 21.04 -12.26
C SER A 18 31.68 19.91 -11.22
N LEU A 19 30.68 20.01 -10.35
CA LEU A 19 30.35 18.98 -9.35
C LEU A 19 29.67 17.70 -9.91
N THR A 20 29.09 17.73 -11.12
CA THR A 20 28.29 16.61 -11.66
C THR A 20 28.83 15.99 -12.95
N ASN A 21 29.84 16.58 -13.59
CA ASN A 21 30.30 16.20 -14.93
C ASN A 21 30.90 14.78 -15.06
N ASN A 22 31.18 14.06 -13.96
CA ASN A 22 31.79 12.72 -14.03
C ASN A 22 30.90 11.52 -13.66
N ASN A 23 29.69 11.70 -13.11
CA ASN A 23 29.01 10.59 -12.40
C ASN A 23 27.47 10.49 -12.53
N LYS A 24 26.84 11.14 -13.52
CA LYS A 24 25.36 11.21 -13.62
C LYS A 24 24.61 9.86 -13.71
N ALA A 25 25.29 8.76 -14.00
CA ALA A 25 24.67 7.45 -14.21
C ALA A 25 24.84 6.44 -13.06
N ASP A 26 25.62 6.76 -12.00
CA ASP A 26 25.96 5.78 -10.95
C ASP A 26 25.74 6.33 -9.53
N TYR A 27 24.65 5.87 -8.89
CA TYR A 27 24.28 6.22 -7.52
C TYR A 27 25.39 5.90 -6.50
N GLN A 28 26.15 4.81 -6.68
CA GLN A 28 27.20 4.43 -5.74
C GLN A 28 28.40 5.37 -5.84
N LYS A 29 28.71 5.87 -7.04
CA LYS A 29 29.72 6.91 -7.22
C LYS A 29 29.28 8.24 -6.62
N ILE A 30 28.01 8.63 -6.81
CA ILE A 30 27.42 9.84 -6.21
C ILE A 30 27.51 9.75 -4.67
N LYS A 31 27.22 8.59 -4.07
CA LYS A 31 27.34 8.38 -2.62
C LYS A 31 28.77 8.55 -2.09
N LYS A 32 29.80 8.30 -2.90
CA LYS A 32 31.23 8.37 -2.53
C LYS A 32 31.84 9.75 -2.74
N PHE A 33 31.13 10.70 -3.36
CA PHE A 33 31.64 12.03 -3.63
C PHE A 33 31.57 12.92 -2.38
N HIS A 34 32.72 13.09 -1.71
CA HIS A 34 32.81 13.85 -0.45
C HIS A 34 33.90 14.93 -0.45
N LYS A 35 34.81 14.92 -1.42
CA LYS A 35 35.96 15.84 -1.48
C LYS A 35 35.87 16.71 -2.73
N VAL A 36 36.00 18.01 -2.54
CA VAL A 36 36.13 19.00 -3.62
C VAL A 36 37.60 19.38 -3.79
N SER A 37 37.98 19.86 -4.98
CA SER A 37 39.32 20.40 -5.19
C SER A 37 39.48 21.71 -4.40
N ARG A 38 40.72 22.07 -4.04
CA ARG A 38 41.01 23.34 -3.34
C ARG A 38 40.50 24.57 -4.12
N GLY A 39 40.51 24.52 -5.45
CA GLY A 39 39.97 25.59 -6.30
C GLY A 39 38.45 25.73 -6.13
N LEU A 40 37.73 24.61 -6.21
CA LEU A 40 36.27 24.58 -6.05
C LEU A 40 35.82 24.95 -4.63
N GLU A 41 36.60 24.57 -3.62
CA GLU A 41 36.38 25.00 -2.24
C GLU A 41 36.47 26.54 -2.09
N ARG A 42 37.47 27.18 -2.71
CA ARG A 42 37.58 28.66 -2.72
C ARG A 42 36.38 29.30 -3.40
N GLU A 43 35.88 28.72 -4.49
CA GLU A 43 34.68 29.21 -5.18
C GLU A 43 33.43 29.09 -4.30
N ILE A 44 33.24 27.96 -3.61
CA ILE A 44 32.13 27.75 -2.67
C ILE A 44 32.18 28.80 -1.54
N LEU A 45 33.34 28.98 -0.91
CA LEU A 45 33.51 29.94 0.19
C LEU A 45 33.30 31.38 -0.28
N SER A 46 33.86 31.75 -1.44
CA SER A 46 33.66 33.07 -2.05
C SER A 46 32.18 33.33 -2.36
N PHE A 47 31.47 32.32 -2.88
CA PHE A 47 30.03 32.40 -3.12
C PHE A 47 29.24 32.65 -1.82
N ILE A 48 29.49 31.86 -0.78
CA ILE A 48 28.82 32.00 0.53
C ILE A 48 29.11 33.38 1.14
N GLN A 49 30.38 33.82 1.13
CA GLN A 49 30.77 35.11 1.69
C GLN A 49 30.08 36.28 0.98
N LYS A 50 30.03 36.25 -0.37
CA LYS A 50 29.33 37.26 -1.17
C LYS A 50 27.83 37.30 -0.83
N ARG A 51 27.21 36.15 -0.59
CA ARG A 51 25.78 36.08 -0.23
C ARG A 51 25.51 36.57 1.18
N ASN A 52 26.30 36.13 2.16
CA ASN A 52 26.19 36.57 3.56
C ASN A 52 26.41 38.08 3.71
N LYS A 53 27.28 38.70 2.89
CA LYS A 53 27.48 40.16 2.89
C LYS A 53 26.26 40.94 2.38
N LYS A 54 25.48 40.34 1.47
CA LYS A 54 24.38 41.03 0.78
C LYS A 54 23.00 40.74 1.39
N HIS A 55 22.84 39.60 2.06
CA HIS A 55 21.53 39.13 2.54
C HIS A 55 21.65 38.53 3.94
N SER A 56 20.75 38.95 4.83
CA SER A 56 20.60 38.35 6.17
C SER A 56 20.05 36.93 6.12
N VAL A 57 19.14 36.66 5.19
CA VAL A 57 18.63 35.31 4.87
C VAL A 57 18.58 35.14 3.36
N TRP A 58 19.12 34.03 2.87
CA TRP A 58 19.14 33.70 1.45
C TRP A 58 18.99 32.20 1.23
N GLY A 59 18.47 31.85 0.06
CA GLY A 59 18.36 30.46 -0.39
C GLY A 59 18.45 30.36 -1.90
N TRP A 60 18.51 29.13 -2.40
CA TRP A 60 18.51 28.86 -3.83
C TRP A 60 17.69 27.62 -4.14
N LYS A 61 17.30 27.48 -5.41
CA LYS A 61 16.63 26.29 -5.91
C LYS A 61 17.34 25.77 -7.15
N ASP A 62 18.00 24.62 -7.01
CA ASP A 62 18.62 23.88 -8.11
C ASP A 62 18.43 22.37 -7.94
N PRO A 63 17.92 21.64 -8.94
CA PRO A 63 17.77 20.18 -8.83
C PRO A 63 19.08 19.44 -8.54
N ARG A 64 20.22 19.94 -9.02
CA ARG A 64 21.54 19.30 -8.79
C ARG A 64 22.02 19.47 -7.36
N THR A 65 21.44 20.40 -6.58
CA THR A 65 21.74 20.51 -5.14
C THR A 65 21.47 19.21 -4.41
N VAL A 66 20.45 18.43 -4.80
CA VAL A 66 20.22 17.10 -4.21
C VAL A 66 21.40 16.16 -4.45
N LEU A 67 21.91 16.11 -5.69
CA LEU A 67 23.06 15.27 -6.05
C LEU A 67 24.35 15.67 -5.34
N THR A 68 24.46 16.95 -4.96
CA THR A 68 25.66 17.56 -4.35
C THR A 68 25.47 17.90 -2.88
N TYR A 69 24.36 17.47 -2.27
CA TYR A 69 23.93 17.91 -0.93
C TYR A 69 25.00 17.63 0.13
N LYS A 70 25.68 16.48 0.06
CA LYS A 70 26.74 16.11 1.00
C LYS A 70 27.90 17.10 1.03
N ILE A 71 28.17 17.81 -0.07
CA ILE A 71 29.19 18.85 -0.12
C ILE A 71 28.64 20.12 0.52
N TRP A 72 27.46 20.56 0.10
CA TRP A 72 26.83 21.76 0.65
C TRP A 72 26.62 21.69 2.17
N LYS A 73 26.27 20.52 2.71
CA LYS A 73 26.12 20.30 4.16
C LYS A 73 27.40 20.60 4.95
N GLN A 74 28.58 20.43 4.36
CA GLN A 74 29.85 20.72 5.03
C GLN A 74 30.07 22.24 5.19
N TYR A 75 29.66 23.02 4.19
CA TYR A 75 29.87 24.47 4.14
C TYR A 75 28.69 25.27 4.70
N LEU A 76 27.49 24.67 4.74
CA LEU A 76 26.25 25.27 5.23
C LEU A 76 25.51 24.30 6.17
N PRO A 77 26.12 23.90 7.29
CA PRO A 77 25.52 22.89 8.21
C PRO A 77 24.21 23.38 8.85
N GLU A 78 24.04 24.70 8.97
CA GLU A 78 22.89 25.33 9.61
C GLU A 78 21.74 25.64 8.63
N ALA A 79 21.89 25.33 7.35
CA ALA A 79 20.87 25.63 6.35
C ALA A 79 19.57 24.85 6.60
N ASN A 80 18.44 25.56 6.49
CA ASN A 80 17.12 24.96 6.44
C ASN A 80 16.87 24.31 5.08
N ILE A 81 16.21 23.15 5.07
CA ILE A 81 16.01 22.34 3.88
C ILE A 81 14.52 22.24 3.55
N VAL A 82 14.16 22.65 2.34
CA VAL A 82 12.79 22.51 1.81
C VAL A 82 12.80 21.47 0.70
N ILE A 83 12.21 20.31 0.96
CA ILE A 83 12.04 19.24 -0.02
C ILE A 83 10.64 19.31 -0.62
N LEU A 84 10.57 19.46 -1.94
CA LEU A 84 9.34 19.30 -2.71
C LEU A 84 9.41 18.01 -3.52
N PHE A 85 8.40 17.14 -3.38
CA PHE A 85 8.30 15.91 -4.14
C PHE A 85 6.94 15.78 -4.84
N ARG A 86 6.89 14.97 -5.90
CA ARG A 86 5.72 14.75 -6.75
C ARG A 86 5.61 13.26 -7.09
N HIS A 87 4.38 12.78 -7.23
CA HIS A 87 4.10 11.40 -7.65
C HIS A 87 4.94 10.97 -8.88
N PRO A 88 5.62 9.80 -8.83
CA PRO A 88 6.60 9.39 -9.84
C PRO A 88 6.01 9.31 -11.25
N LEU A 89 4.79 8.77 -11.39
CA LEU A 89 4.14 8.66 -12.69
C LEU A 89 3.75 10.04 -13.28
N ARG A 90 3.44 11.03 -12.43
CA ARG A 90 3.14 12.40 -12.89
C ARG A 90 4.41 13.09 -13.36
N VAL A 91 5.54 12.84 -12.69
CA VAL A 91 6.85 13.33 -13.15
C VAL A 91 7.24 12.67 -14.46
N ALA A 92 7.12 11.34 -14.56
CA ALA A 92 7.41 10.61 -15.79
C ALA A 92 6.58 11.15 -16.96
N ASP A 93 5.27 11.28 -16.78
CA ASP A 93 4.37 11.85 -17.79
C ASP A 93 4.78 13.27 -18.21
N SER A 94 5.05 14.13 -17.23
CA SER A 94 5.48 15.51 -17.48
C SER A 94 6.81 15.60 -18.23
N LEU A 95 7.76 14.71 -17.92
CA LEU A 95 9.05 14.65 -18.60
C LEU A 95 8.91 14.14 -20.03
N ILE A 96 8.06 13.14 -20.27
CA ILE A 96 7.81 12.59 -21.61
C ILE A 96 7.11 13.63 -22.48
N ARG A 97 6.08 14.31 -21.97
CA ARG A 97 5.33 15.33 -22.72
C ARG A 97 6.19 16.53 -23.13
N ARG A 98 7.16 16.89 -22.28
CA ARG A 98 8.04 18.05 -22.49
C ARG A 98 9.45 17.64 -22.94
N ALA A 99 9.64 16.38 -23.30
CA ALA A 99 10.96 15.87 -23.62
C ALA A 99 11.51 16.67 -24.80
N THR A 100 12.49 17.55 -24.55
CA THR A 100 13.41 18.07 -25.55
C THR A 100 14.69 17.24 -25.57
N ASP A 101 14.97 16.55 -24.47
CA ASP A 101 16.09 15.62 -24.29
C ASP A 101 15.90 14.33 -25.11
N PRO A 102 16.82 14.02 -26.05
CA PRO A 102 16.76 12.80 -26.87
C PRO A 102 16.67 11.51 -26.06
N ILE A 103 17.29 11.46 -24.86
CA ILE A 103 17.31 10.27 -24.02
C ILE A 103 15.92 9.96 -23.47
N ILE A 104 15.16 10.98 -23.04
CA ILE A 104 13.80 10.79 -22.51
C ILE A 104 12.82 10.47 -23.66
N LYS A 105 13.01 11.07 -24.84
CA LYS A 105 12.22 10.74 -26.04
C LYS A 105 12.40 9.28 -26.45
N ASN A 106 13.65 8.81 -26.53
CA ASN A 106 13.99 7.48 -27.05
C ASN A 106 13.88 6.38 -25.98
N VAL A 107 14.08 6.72 -24.70
CA VAL A 107 14.03 5.79 -23.57
C VAL A 107 13.14 6.36 -22.47
N PRO A 108 11.80 6.23 -22.59
CA PRO A 108 10.87 6.85 -21.63
C PRO A 108 11.05 6.32 -20.19
N LEU A 109 11.60 5.11 -20.01
CA LEU A 109 11.95 4.54 -18.70
C LEU A 109 13.00 5.38 -17.93
N SER A 110 13.85 6.12 -18.65
CA SER A 110 14.85 7.01 -18.05
C SER A 110 14.20 8.06 -17.14
N SER A 111 12.95 8.45 -17.41
CA SER A 111 12.20 9.37 -16.54
C SER A 111 11.96 8.80 -15.13
N LEU A 112 11.57 7.53 -15.01
CA LEU A 112 11.40 6.83 -13.74
C LEU A 112 12.74 6.53 -13.06
N LYS A 113 13.76 6.14 -13.82
CA LYS A 113 15.11 5.91 -13.27
C LYS A 113 15.68 7.19 -12.64
N SER A 114 15.58 8.32 -13.34
CA SER A 114 16.00 9.63 -12.83
C SER A 114 15.20 10.01 -11.58
N TRP A 115 13.87 9.77 -11.59
CA TRP A 115 13.04 10.02 -10.41
C TRP A 115 13.48 9.16 -9.22
N ILE A 116 13.70 7.86 -9.42
CA ILE A 116 14.16 6.92 -8.36
C ILE A 116 15.49 7.39 -7.76
N LEU A 117 16.47 7.71 -8.62
CA LEU A 117 17.80 8.16 -8.19
C LEU A 117 17.71 9.46 -7.37
N TYR A 118 16.96 10.43 -7.86
CA TYR A 118 16.81 11.71 -7.20
C TYR A 118 16.14 11.56 -5.84
N ASN A 119 15.05 10.81 -5.79
CA ASN A 119 14.23 10.68 -4.59
C ASN A 119 14.82 9.70 -3.56
N SER A 120 15.65 8.74 -3.96
CA SER A 120 16.42 7.94 -3.00
C SER A 120 17.43 8.78 -2.23
N ILE A 121 18.05 9.78 -2.88
CA ILE A 121 18.92 10.74 -2.21
C ILE A 121 18.12 11.63 -1.26
N LEU A 122 16.93 12.08 -1.64
CA LEU A 122 16.06 12.84 -0.74
C LEU A 122 15.69 12.05 0.53
N VAL A 123 15.35 10.77 0.40
CA VAL A 123 15.11 9.89 1.56
C VAL A 123 16.34 9.80 2.46
N ASP A 124 17.53 9.64 1.88
CA ASP A 124 18.78 9.67 2.65
C ASP A 124 18.97 11.02 3.37
N ILE A 125 18.67 12.16 2.73
CA ILE A 125 18.74 13.49 3.34
C ILE A 125 17.78 13.61 4.54
N ILE A 126 16.54 13.15 4.36
CA ILE A 126 15.51 13.18 5.40
C ILE A 126 15.95 12.40 6.64
N HIS A 127 16.48 11.18 6.46
CA HIS A 127 16.91 10.36 7.60
C HIS A 127 18.14 10.92 8.34
N ASN A 128 18.96 11.74 7.68
CA ASN A 128 20.22 12.25 8.22
C ASN A 128 20.19 13.75 8.56
N THR A 129 19.02 14.37 8.53
CA THR A 129 18.83 15.78 8.89
C THR A 129 17.90 15.87 10.09
N LYS A 130 18.22 16.74 11.04
CA LYS A 130 17.36 16.97 12.22
C LYS A 130 16.01 17.52 11.77
N LYS A 131 14.93 17.08 12.41
CA LYS A 131 13.55 17.38 11.99
C LYS A 131 13.25 18.88 11.94
N GLU A 132 13.83 19.66 12.84
CA GLU A 132 13.67 21.10 12.91
C GLU A 132 14.33 21.86 11.73
N LYS A 133 15.28 21.22 11.03
CA LYS A 133 16.00 21.79 9.87
C LYS A 133 15.46 21.32 8.52
N ILE A 134 14.39 20.51 8.50
CA ILE A 134 13.83 20.00 7.24
C ILE A 134 12.31 20.02 7.18
N ILE A 135 11.78 20.53 6.07
CA ILE A 135 10.39 20.36 5.69
C ILE A 135 10.28 19.55 4.38
N VAL A 136 9.37 18.59 4.35
CA VAL A 136 9.13 17.71 3.20
C VAL A 136 7.68 17.86 2.76
N ILE A 137 7.43 18.15 1.49
CA ILE A 137 6.10 18.59 1.06
C ILE A 137 5.77 18.00 -0.31
N GLU A 138 4.58 17.41 -0.42
CA GLU A 138 4.03 16.96 -1.69
C GLU A 138 3.48 18.15 -2.48
N ASP A 139 3.82 18.25 -3.76
CA ASP A 139 3.48 19.41 -4.60
C ASP A 139 1.97 19.69 -4.71
N LYS A 140 1.11 18.68 -4.60
CA LYS A 140 -0.35 18.89 -4.62
C LYS A 140 -0.85 19.64 -3.39
N GLU A 141 -0.18 19.50 -2.24
CA GLU A 141 -0.60 20.15 -0.99
C GLU A 141 -0.25 21.63 -1.01
N LEU A 142 0.86 22.00 -1.68
CA LEU A 142 1.19 23.39 -2.00
C LEU A 142 0.04 24.10 -2.76
N ILE A 143 -0.58 23.40 -3.70
CA ILE A 143 -1.66 23.95 -4.53
C ILE A 143 -2.96 24.08 -3.74
N LYS A 144 -3.28 23.09 -2.90
CA LYS A 144 -4.52 23.09 -2.11
C LYS A 144 -4.49 24.12 -0.99
N GLN A 145 -3.34 24.30 -0.34
CA GLN A 145 -3.21 25.10 0.88
C GLN A 145 -1.96 26.01 0.80
N PRO A 146 -1.93 26.95 -0.16
CA PRO A 146 -0.72 27.73 -0.42
C PRO A 146 -0.41 28.73 0.71
N ARG A 147 -1.43 29.20 1.44
CA ARG A 147 -1.23 30.06 2.63
C ARG A 147 -0.58 29.29 3.78
N ASP A 148 -1.08 28.08 4.07
CA ASP A 148 -0.52 27.23 5.12
C ASP A 148 0.94 26.85 4.81
N PHE A 149 1.27 26.61 3.54
CA PHE A 149 2.66 26.41 3.13
C PHE A 149 3.54 27.64 3.41
N VAL A 150 3.07 28.84 3.08
CA VAL A 150 3.84 30.08 3.35
C VAL A 150 4.03 30.27 4.85
N SER A 151 2.99 30.04 5.67
CA SER A 151 3.10 30.08 7.13
C SER A 151 4.12 29.07 7.67
N LEU A 152 4.08 27.82 7.19
CA LEU A 152 5.05 26.79 7.56
C LEU A 152 6.48 27.17 7.14
N LEU A 153 6.65 27.72 5.95
CA LEU A 153 7.95 28.18 5.46
C LEU A 153 8.47 29.35 6.30
N SER A 154 7.59 30.26 6.72
CA SER A 154 7.94 31.37 7.60
C SER A 154 8.45 30.91 8.96
N GLU A 155 7.73 30.00 9.59
CA GLU A 155 8.13 29.39 10.86
C GLU A 155 9.45 28.64 10.70
N HIS A 156 9.56 27.80 9.67
CA HIS A 156 10.74 26.99 9.41
C HIS A 156 12.01 27.82 9.14
N CYS A 157 11.86 28.92 8.40
CA CYS A 157 12.97 29.82 8.09
C CYS A 157 13.20 30.88 9.16
N ASN A 158 12.37 30.95 10.21
CA ASN A 158 12.32 32.04 11.18
C ASN A 158 12.35 33.43 10.50
N GLN A 159 11.50 33.60 9.48
CA GLN A 159 11.37 34.82 8.69
C GLN A 159 9.92 35.06 8.30
N GLU A 160 9.46 36.30 8.39
CA GLU A 160 8.16 36.68 7.86
C GLU A 160 8.19 36.67 6.32
N ILE A 161 7.38 35.82 5.71
CA ILE A 161 7.27 35.65 4.26
C ILE A 161 5.86 36.07 3.88
N SER A 162 5.75 37.14 3.09
CA SER A 162 4.46 37.60 2.62
C SER A 162 3.86 36.63 1.60
N TYR A 163 2.62 36.20 1.86
CA TYR A 163 1.85 35.45 0.88
C TYR A 163 1.46 36.37 -0.28
N LYS A 164 1.80 35.97 -1.51
CA LYS A 164 1.25 36.54 -2.73
C LYS A 164 0.32 35.53 -3.36
N GLU A 165 -0.83 35.98 -3.86
CA GLU A 165 -1.77 35.09 -4.54
C GLU A 165 -1.10 34.36 -5.71
N ILE A 166 -1.13 33.03 -5.65
CA ILE A 166 -0.40 32.19 -6.59
C ILE A 166 -1.20 31.79 -7.84
N THR A 167 -2.47 32.18 -7.90
CA THR A 167 -3.42 31.81 -8.96
C THR A 167 -2.97 32.22 -10.37
N ASN A 168 -2.15 33.27 -10.48
CA ASN A 168 -1.65 33.81 -11.75
C ASN A 168 -0.19 33.45 -12.07
N ILE A 169 0.48 32.62 -11.25
CA ILE A 169 1.93 32.37 -11.37
C ILE A 169 2.26 30.97 -11.91
N PHE A 170 1.27 30.10 -12.14
CA PHE A 170 1.46 28.79 -12.74
C PHE A 170 0.38 28.49 -13.77
N ASP A 171 0.73 27.71 -14.80
CA ASP A 171 -0.21 27.23 -15.81
C ASP A 171 -1.01 26.02 -15.24
N PRO A 172 -2.34 26.13 -15.09
CA PRO A 172 -3.19 25.05 -14.60
C PRO A 172 -3.10 23.77 -15.45
N HIS A 173 -2.78 23.86 -16.74
CA HIS A 173 -2.64 22.70 -17.63
C HIS A 173 -1.42 21.84 -17.30
N LEU A 174 -0.37 22.44 -16.70
CA LEU A 174 0.77 21.70 -16.18
C LEU A 174 0.40 20.82 -14.98
N MET A 175 -0.75 21.07 -14.35
CA MET A 175 -1.27 20.35 -13.19
C MET A 175 -2.24 19.23 -13.53
N SER A 176 -2.39 18.86 -14.82
CA SER A 176 -3.20 17.71 -15.24
C SER A 176 -2.91 16.46 -14.38
N THR A 177 -3.99 15.83 -13.91
CA THR A 177 -3.97 14.57 -13.15
C THR A 177 -4.09 13.35 -14.06
N LYS A 178 -4.44 13.55 -15.34
CA LYS A 178 -4.60 12.47 -16.31
C LYS A 178 -3.22 11.99 -16.79
N ILE A 179 -2.89 10.75 -16.45
CA ILE A 179 -1.68 10.05 -16.91
C ILE A 179 -1.88 9.62 -18.38
N ASN A 180 -0.99 10.03 -19.28
CA ASN A 180 -1.12 9.72 -20.71
C ASN A 180 -0.84 8.22 -21.00
N ARG A 181 -1.32 7.72 -22.15
CA ARG A 181 -1.17 6.34 -22.64
C ARG A 181 0.28 5.85 -22.63
N THR A 182 1.24 6.72 -22.96
CA THR A 182 2.68 6.38 -22.94
C THR A 182 3.19 6.08 -21.53
N THR A 183 2.76 6.85 -20.54
CA THR A 183 3.10 6.63 -19.13
C THR A 183 2.41 5.37 -18.58
N LYS A 184 1.18 5.10 -19.03
CA LYS A 184 0.47 3.84 -18.76
C LYS A 184 1.15 2.63 -19.42
N LEU A 185 1.74 2.79 -20.60
CA LEU A 185 2.56 1.75 -21.25
C LEU A 185 3.89 1.53 -20.53
N LEU A 186 4.49 2.58 -19.99
CA LEU A 186 5.70 2.48 -19.16
C LEU A 186 5.45 1.68 -17.88
N THR A 187 4.32 1.91 -17.22
CA THR A 187 3.96 1.17 -16.00
C THR A 187 3.83 -0.31 -16.28
N LEU A 188 3.21 -0.68 -17.41
CA LEU A 188 3.02 -2.06 -17.86
C LEU A 188 4.32 -2.73 -18.33
N LYS A 189 5.18 -2.01 -19.07
CA LYS A 189 6.43 -2.57 -19.62
C LYS A 189 7.55 -2.71 -18.59
N HIS A 190 7.50 -1.95 -17.49
CA HIS A 190 8.59 -1.88 -16.50
C HIS A 190 8.09 -1.92 -15.04
N PRO A 191 7.41 -3.00 -14.61
CA PRO A 191 6.76 -3.08 -13.31
C PRO A 191 7.73 -2.92 -12.13
N PHE A 192 8.96 -3.42 -12.26
CA PHE A 192 9.99 -3.26 -11.22
C PHE A 192 10.32 -1.79 -10.92
N PHE A 193 10.53 -0.98 -11.96
CA PHE A 193 10.87 0.44 -11.79
C PHE A 193 9.66 1.23 -11.28
N THR A 194 8.46 0.89 -11.75
CA THR A 194 7.21 1.48 -11.23
C THR A 194 7.07 1.20 -9.73
N ALA A 195 7.13 -0.07 -9.31
CA ALA A 195 7.00 -0.46 -7.91
C ALA A 195 8.08 0.20 -7.03
N LYS A 196 9.34 0.23 -7.48
CA LYS A 196 10.42 0.91 -6.77
C LYS A 196 10.18 2.41 -6.61
N SER A 197 9.66 3.07 -7.65
CA SER A 197 9.33 4.49 -7.61
C SER A 197 8.17 4.78 -6.66
N LEU A 198 7.13 3.94 -6.63
CA LEU A 198 6.00 4.07 -5.71
C LEU A 198 6.40 3.81 -4.26
N HIS A 199 7.26 2.81 -4.02
CA HIS A 199 7.80 2.55 -2.68
C HIS A 199 8.53 3.76 -2.10
N LEU A 200 9.45 4.36 -2.87
CA LEU A 200 10.16 5.58 -2.47
C LEU A 200 9.19 6.76 -2.27
N TYR A 201 8.18 6.89 -3.13
CA TYR A 201 7.16 7.93 -3.01
C TYR A 201 6.40 7.82 -1.69
N HIS A 202 6.00 6.62 -1.27
CA HIS A 202 5.35 6.41 0.02
C HIS A 202 6.28 6.69 1.21
N GLN A 203 7.59 6.42 1.09
CA GLN A 203 8.56 6.84 2.11
C GLN A 203 8.62 8.35 2.26
N LEU A 204 8.60 9.11 1.15
CA LEU A 204 8.54 10.57 1.18
C LEU A 204 7.23 11.08 1.79
N GLN A 205 6.10 10.48 1.44
CA GLN A 205 4.79 10.83 2.03
C GLN A 205 4.76 10.65 3.54
N LYS A 206 5.32 9.55 4.07
CA LYS A 206 5.40 9.31 5.52
C LYS A 206 6.22 10.37 6.28
N ASN A 207 7.13 11.05 5.60
CA ASN A 207 7.99 12.09 6.16
C ASN A 207 7.51 13.51 5.87
N SER A 208 6.32 13.68 5.26
CA SER A 208 5.77 15.00 4.91
C SER A 208 5.54 15.86 6.15
N THR A 209 6.02 17.11 6.12
CA THR A 209 6.03 18.07 7.22
C THR A 209 4.86 19.04 7.20
N VAL A 210 4.13 19.14 6.08
CA VAL A 210 2.80 19.78 6.13
C VAL A 210 1.96 18.93 7.08
N PRO A 211 1.47 19.49 8.21
CA PRO A 211 0.42 18.82 8.96
C PRO A 211 -0.72 18.68 7.96
N ILE A 212 -1.10 17.44 7.65
CA ILE A 212 -2.23 17.16 6.78
C ILE A 212 -3.44 17.93 7.35
N LYS A 213 -3.70 19.13 6.86
CA LYS A 213 -4.96 19.86 7.02
C LYS A 213 -5.85 19.63 5.81
N THR A 214 -5.54 18.63 4.99
CA THR A 214 -6.49 18.07 4.05
C THR A 214 -7.12 16.80 4.61
N SER A 215 -8.45 16.82 4.61
CA SER A 215 -9.35 15.66 4.65
C SER A 215 -9.56 15.02 6.01
N SER A 216 -10.83 14.75 6.30
CA SER A 216 -11.32 13.61 7.08
C SER A 216 -10.19 12.69 7.53
N LYS A 217 -10.01 12.54 8.85
CA LYS A 217 -9.32 11.41 9.48
C LYS A 217 -9.49 10.19 8.56
N ARG A 218 -8.44 9.74 7.86
CA ARG A 218 -8.56 8.58 6.97
C ARG A 218 -8.88 7.41 7.87
N ASN A 219 -10.14 7.05 7.88
CA ASN A 219 -10.59 5.96 8.70
C ASN A 219 -10.13 4.68 8.01
N PHE A 220 -9.43 3.85 8.77
CA PHE A 220 -9.03 2.53 8.34
C PHE A 220 -9.76 1.52 9.22
N PRO A 221 -9.96 0.29 8.73
CA PRO A 221 -10.55 -0.72 9.55
C PRO A 221 -9.59 -1.07 10.70
N ASN A 222 -10.17 -1.29 11.87
CA ASN A 222 -9.45 -1.79 13.03
C ASN A 222 -9.66 -3.30 13.23
N PHE A 223 -10.49 -3.95 12.41
CA PHE A 223 -10.51 -5.39 12.27
C PHE A 223 -10.71 -5.88 10.82
N LEU A 224 -10.25 -7.08 10.51
CA LEU A 224 -10.43 -7.75 9.22
C LEU A 224 -10.91 -9.17 9.40
N VAL A 225 -11.89 -9.61 8.60
CA VAL A 225 -12.23 -11.03 8.43
C VAL A 225 -11.53 -11.53 7.16
N ILE A 226 -10.38 -12.18 7.35
CA ILE A 226 -9.43 -12.45 6.26
C ILE A 226 -9.71 -13.77 5.52
N GLY A 227 -10.60 -14.60 6.05
CA GLY A 227 -10.83 -15.93 5.52
C GLY A 227 -11.63 -16.83 6.44
N THR A 228 -11.92 -18.06 6.00
CA THR A 228 -11.66 -18.58 4.65
C THR A 228 -12.90 -18.50 3.75
N GLY A 229 -12.70 -18.47 2.45
CA GLY A 229 -13.80 -18.54 1.49
C GLY A 229 -14.60 -19.83 1.70
N LYS A 230 -15.93 -19.74 1.62
CA LYS A 230 -16.87 -20.87 1.84
C LYS A 230 -17.03 -21.34 3.30
N ALA A 231 -16.63 -20.50 4.25
CA ALA A 231 -16.84 -20.69 5.69
C ALA A 231 -17.82 -19.65 6.30
N GLY A 232 -18.89 -19.29 5.59
CA GLY A 232 -19.94 -18.42 6.17
C GLY A 232 -19.64 -16.91 6.23
N THR A 233 -18.53 -16.44 5.66
CA THR A 233 -18.11 -15.02 5.73
C THR A 233 -19.12 -14.01 5.20
N SER A 234 -20.01 -14.40 4.27
CA SER A 234 -21.12 -13.53 3.82
C SER A 234 -22.19 -13.35 4.91
N SER A 235 -22.55 -14.41 5.64
CA SER A 235 -23.47 -14.29 6.77
C SER A 235 -22.86 -13.42 7.86
N ILE A 236 -21.60 -13.65 8.20
CA ILE A 236 -20.88 -12.85 9.21
C ILE A 236 -20.83 -11.36 8.85
N TYR A 237 -20.57 -11.03 7.59
CA TYR A 237 -20.62 -9.64 7.13
C TYR A 237 -21.99 -8.99 7.40
N GLU A 238 -23.10 -9.69 7.10
CA GLU A 238 -24.45 -9.17 7.33
C GLU A 238 -24.86 -9.18 8.81
N TYR A 239 -24.34 -10.10 9.63
CA TYR A 239 -24.61 -10.12 11.07
C TYR A 239 -23.85 -9.01 11.79
N LEU A 240 -22.59 -8.76 11.41
CA LEU A 240 -21.78 -7.65 11.94
C LEU A 240 -22.41 -6.29 11.61
N LYS A 241 -22.94 -6.11 10.39
CA LYS A 241 -23.61 -4.88 9.96
C LYS A 241 -24.82 -4.48 10.80
N GLN A 242 -25.43 -5.42 11.51
CA GLN A 242 -26.61 -5.15 12.35
C GLN A 242 -26.23 -4.49 13.68
N HIS A 243 -24.98 -4.66 14.13
CA HIS A 243 -24.55 -4.21 15.44
C HIS A 243 -24.29 -2.69 15.46
N PRO A 244 -24.90 -1.90 16.37
CA PRO A 244 -24.84 -0.42 16.34
C PRO A 244 -23.44 0.17 16.58
N GLN A 245 -22.54 -0.58 17.23
CA GLN A 245 -21.14 -0.19 17.42
C GLN A 245 -20.18 -0.74 16.34
N VAL A 246 -20.69 -1.38 15.28
CA VAL A 246 -19.88 -1.97 14.21
C VAL A 246 -20.18 -1.28 12.88
N TYR A 247 -19.13 -0.79 12.22
CA TYR A 247 -19.18 -0.31 10.85
C TYR A 247 -18.49 -1.32 9.93
N MET A 248 -19.13 -1.69 8.81
CA MET A 248 -18.51 -2.52 7.78
C MET A 248 -18.31 -1.74 6.50
N SER A 249 -17.20 -1.99 5.78
CA SER A 249 -16.99 -1.45 4.44
C SER A 249 -18.18 -1.77 3.54
N PRO A 250 -18.76 -0.79 2.82
CA PRO A 250 -19.96 -1.03 2.01
C PRO A 250 -19.71 -2.00 0.85
N VAL A 251 -18.48 -1.99 0.33
CA VAL A 251 -17.98 -3.04 -0.57
C VAL A 251 -17.45 -4.19 0.27
N LYS A 252 -18.10 -5.36 0.16
CA LYS A 252 -17.55 -6.64 0.63
C LYS A 252 -16.54 -7.16 -0.39
N GLU A 253 -15.52 -7.89 0.07
CA GLU A 253 -14.46 -8.42 -0.79
C GLU A 253 -13.77 -7.31 -1.58
N THR A 254 -13.31 -6.26 -0.87
CA THR A 254 -12.49 -5.19 -1.48
C THR A 254 -11.24 -5.76 -2.12
N ASN A 255 -10.71 -6.84 -1.54
CA ASN A 255 -9.47 -7.54 -1.92
C ASN A 255 -8.23 -6.63 -1.98
N PHE A 256 -8.29 -5.46 -1.33
CA PHE A 256 -7.27 -4.45 -1.35
C PHE A 256 -5.90 -4.97 -0.95
N PHE A 257 -5.77 -5.63 0.19
CA PHE A 257 -4.46 -6.13 0.63
C PHE A 257 -3.92 -7.30 -0.21
N ALA A 258 -4.76 -7.96 -1.00
CA ALA A 258 -4.31 -8.97 -1.95
C ALA A 258 -3.77 -8.34 -3.23
N PHE A 259 -4.41 -7.26 -3.72
CA PHE A 259 -4.10 -6.67 -5.02
C PHE A 259 -3.62 -5.21 -4.95
N PHE A 260 -3.10 -4.80 -3.80
CA PHE A 260 -2.54 -3.47 -3.60
C PHE A 260 -1.45 -3.17 -4.63
N ASP A 261 -1.69 -2.17 -5.48
CA ASP A 261 -0.84 -1.80 -6.62
C ASP A 261 -0.49 -2.98 -7.56
N ALA A 262 -1.35 -4.00 -7.64
CA ALA A 262 -1.10 -5.15 -8.50
C ALA A 262 -1.30 -4.80 -9.99
N ASP A 263 -0.34 -5.21 -10.82
CA ASP A 263 -0.51 -5.21 -12.27
C ASP A 263 -1.41 -6.39 -12.68
N THR A 264 -2.68 -6.09 -13.00
CA THR A 264 -3.67 -7.10 -13.36
C THR A 264 -3.24 -7.92 -14.58
N THR A 265 -2.42 -7.38 -15.48
CA THR A 265 -1.97 -8.09 -16.69
C THR A 265 -1.05 -9.27 -16.40
N THR A 266 -0.47 -9.33 -15.19
CA THR A 266 0.39 -10.45 -14.74
C THR A 266 -0.39 -11.69 -14.31
N TYR A 267 -1.72 -11.59 -14.19
CA TYR A 267 -2.59 -12.71 -13.83
C TYR A 267 -3.18 -13.36 -15.07
N ALA A 268 -3.57 -14.64 -14.95
CA ALA A 268 -4.30 -15.34 -15.99
C ALA A 268 -5.54 -14.54 -16.40
N LYS A 269 -5.89 -14.53 -17.69
CA LYS A 269 -7.01 -13.74 -18.24
C LYS A 269 -8.31 -13.92 -17.44
N GLU A 270 -8.56 -15.12 -16.94
CA GLU A 270 -9.72 -15.47 -16.11
C GLU A 270 -9.74 -14.81 -14.73
N ASP A 271 -8.57 -14.47 -14.17
CA ASP A 271 -8.41 -13.76 -12.91
C ASP A 271 -8.47 -12.24 -13.11
N GLN A 272 -8.05 -11.73 -14.28
CA GLN A 272 -8.06 -10.30 -14.60
C GLN A 272 -9.46 -9.68 -14.44
N ASP A 273 -10.50 -10.34 -14.93
CA ASP A 273 -11.89 -9.89 -14.83
C ASP A 273 -12.42 -9.83 -13.39
N TRP A 274 -11.85 -10.64 -12.50
CA TRP A 274 -12.24 -10.64 -11.09
C TRP A 274 -11.41 -9.60 -10.31
N ILE A 275 -10.11 -9.50 -10.59
CA ILE A 275 -9.23 -8.49 -9.96
C ILE A 275 -9.65 -7.07 -10.38
N SER A 276 -10.14 -6.86 -11.60
CA SER A 276 -10.63 -5.55 -12.07
C SER A 276 -11.83 -5.02 -11.28
N LYS A 277 -12.52 -5.88 -10.52
CA LYS A 277 -13.62 -5.51 -9.61
C LYS A 277 -13.15 -5.26 -8.17
N SER A 278 -11.86 -5.46 -7.90
CA SER A 278 -11.24 -5.23 -6.60
C SER A 278 -10.78 -3.78 -6.47
N ILE A 279 -10.72 -3.29 -5.25
CA ILE A 279 -10.13 -2.00 -4.94
C ILE A 279 -8.61 -2.19 -4.86
N THR A 280 -7.84 -1.61 -5.76
CA THR A 280 -6.37 -1.82 -5.82
C THR A 280 -5.57 -0.60 -5.36
N HIS A 281 -6.24 0.53 -5.09
CA HIS A 281 -5.62 1.80 -4.73
C HIS A 281 -6.03 2.28 -3.33
N LEU A 282 -5.06 2.83 -2.59
CA LEU A 282 -5.23 3.22 -1.19
C LEU A 282 -6.29 4.31 -0.98
N GLU A 283 -6.37 5.27 -1.91
CA GLU A 283 -7.35 6.36 -1.82
C GLU A 283 -8.78 5.83 -1.89
N GLU A 284 -9.07 4.98 -2.88
CA GLU A 284 -10.36 4.30 -3.03
C GLU A 284 -10.67 3.35 -1.87
N TYR A 285 -9.64 2.69 -1.30
CA TYR A 285 -9.83 1.86 -0.11
C TYR A 285 -10.25 2.70 1.10
N SER A 286 -9.61 3.86 1.31
CA SER A 286 -9.93 4.74 2.45
C SER A 286 -11.35 5.32 2.37
N THR A 287 -11.90 5.55 1.17
CA THR A 287 -13.26 6.09 1.04
C THR A 287 -14.35 5.16 1.54
N GLN A 288 -14.06 3.85 1.64
CA GLN A 288 -14.98 2.84 2.19
C GLN A 288 -15.36 3.11 3.65
N PHE A 289 -14.60 3.96 4.34
CA PHE A 289 -14.71 4.23 5.77
C PHE A 289 -15.05 5.70 6.07
N ASN A 290 -15.41 6.50 5.06
CA ASN A 290 -15.74 7.91 5.26
C ASN A 290 -17.07 8.14 6.00
N SER A 291 -17.96 7.15 6.01
CA SER A 291 -19.29 7.26 6.64
C SER A 291 -19.34 6.79 8.09
N ILE A 292 -18.19 6.50 8.70
CA ILE A 292 -18.10 6.17 10.13
C ILE A 292 -18.50 7.37 10.96
N LYS A 293 -19.31 7.11 11.99
CA LYS A 293 -19.75 8.09 12.96
C LYS A 293 -19.08 7.79 14.30
N ASN A 294 -19.68 6.90 15.08
CA ASN A 294 -19.32 6.59 16.47
C ASN A 294 -19.05 5.10 16.70
N GLU A 295 -19.01 4.30 15.62
CA GLU A 295 -18.76 2.87 15.68
C GLU A 295 -17.36 2.58 16.23
N LYS A 296 -17.27 1.62 17.15
CA LYS A 296 -16.02 1.22 17.80
C LYS A 296 -15.24 0.24 16.94
N ALA A 297 -15.94 -0.72 16.34
CA ALA A 297 -15.35 -1.74 15.50
C ALA A 297 -15.61 -1.40 14.03
N ILE A 298 -14.54 -1.20 13.27
CA ILE A 298 -14.57 -0.80 11.87
C ILE A 298 -13.92 -1.92 11.06
N GLY A 299 -14.72 -2.56 10.20
CA GLY A 299 -14.38 -3.85 9.63
C GLY A 299 -14.43 -3.91 8.12
N GLU A 300 -13.69 -4.88 7.59
CA GLU A 300 -13.75 -5.29 6.18
C GLU A 300 -13.64 -6.83 6.11
N VAL A 301 -14.33 -7.45 5.14
CA VAL A 301 -14.33 -8.90 4.93
C VAL A 301 -13.85 -9.21 3.52
N SER A 302 -12.66 -9.80 3.40
CA SER A 302 -12.11 -10.31 2.13
C SER A 302 -11.45 -11.68 2.36
N PRO A 303 -12.16 -12.79 2.08
CA PRO A 303 -11.66 -14.12 2.39
C PRO A 303 -10.42 -14.57 1.62
N ILE A 304 -10.04 -13.83 0.57
CA ILE A 304 -8.83 -14.08 -0.23
C ILE A 304 -7.56 -13.74 0.55
N TYR A 305 -7.63 -12.87 1.56
CA TYR A 305 -6.47 -12.40 2.31
C TYR A 305 -5.71 -13.55 2.99
N LEU A 306 -6.42 -14.49 3.62
CA LEU A 306 -5.79 -15.64 4.27
C LEU A 306 -4.90 -16.43 3.29
N PHE A 307 -5.38 -16.63 2.06
CA PHE A 307 -4.67 -17.40 1.04
C PHE A 307 -3.58 -16.59 0.33
N HIS A 308 -3.82 -15.29 0.06
CA HIS A 308 -2.94 -14.45 -0.73
C HIS A 308 -1.55 -14.27 -0.10
N PRO A 309 -0.45 -14.61 -0.81
CA PRO A 309 0.88 -14.65 -0.22
C PRO A 309 1.35 -13.27 0.26
N LYS A 310 0.94 -12.19 -0.42
CA LYS A 310 1.32 -10.82 -0.07
C LYS A 310 0.42 -10.15 0.97
N ALA A 311 -0.78 -10.69 1.23
CA ALA A 311 -1.78 -9.96 2.00
C ALA A 311 -1.34 -9.72 3.45
N ALA A 312 -0.75 -10.72 4.11
CA ALA A 312 -0.30 -10.58 5.50
C ALA A 312 0.72 -9.43 5.68
N GLU A 313 1.70 -9.32 4.77
CA GLU A 313 2.69 -8.24 4.79
C GLU A 313 2.06 -6.88 4.52
N GLN A 314 1.16 -6.79 3.53
CA GLN A 314 0.47 -5.53 3.21
C GLN A 314 -0.42 -5.07 4.37
N ILE A 315 -1.14 -5.98 5.01
CA ILE A 315 -1.91 -5.70 6.21
C ILE A 315 -0.99 -5.21 7.32
N LYS A 316 0.17 -5.85 7.55
CA LYS A 316 1.10 -5.44 8.62
C LYS A 316 1.66 -4.04 8.38
N ASN A 317 1.98 -3.72 7.12
CA ASN A 317 2.55 -2.44 6.72
C ASN A 317 1.58 -1.26 6.88
N ILE A 318 0.29 -1.50 6.68
CA ILE A 318 -0.74 -0.45 6.67
C ILE A 318 -1.51 -0.42 8.00
N LEU A 319 -1.84 -1.59 8.56
CA LEU A 319 -2.67 -1.78 9.75
C LEU A 319 -1.96 -2.63 10.83
N PRO A 320 -0.83 -2.17 11.41
CA PRO A 320 -0.02 -2.98 12.32
C PRO A 320 -0.74 -3.41 13.61
N LYS A 321 -1.79 -2.69 14.01
CA LYS A 321 -2.59 -2.90 15.24
C LYS A 321 -3.95 -3.57 15.00
N VAL A 322 -4.23 -4.03 13.77
CA VAL A 322 -5.53 -4.56 13.39
C VAL A 322 -5.86 -5.87 14.10
N LYS A 323 -7.13 -6.08 14.45
CA LYS A 323 -7.66 -7.40 14.85
C LYS A 323 -7.95 -8.24 13.62
N ILE A 324 -7.58 -9.50 13.65
CA ILE A 324 -7.66 -10.44 12.52
C ILE A 324 -8.57 -11.58 12.93
N ILE A 325 -9.65 -11.78 12.18
CA ILE A 325 -10.62 -12.84 12.39
C ILE A 325 -10.47 -13.84 11.26
N VAL A 326 -10.40 -15.12 11.61
CA VAL A 326 -10.33 -16.23 10.68
C VAL A 326 -11.40 -17.25 11.04
N ILE A 327 -12.26 -17.58 10.07
CA ILE A 327 -13.28 -18.61 10.21
C ILE A 327 -12.84 -19.79 9.35
N LEU A 328 -12.50 -20.89 9.99
CA LEU A 328 -12.06 -22.11 9.32
C LEU A 328 -13.23 -23.07 9.18
N ARG A 329 -13.18 -23.92 8.17
CA ARG A 329 -14.15 -24.98 7.91
C ARG A 329 -13.36 -26.21 7.52
N ASN A 330 -13.89 -27.42 7.78
CA ASN A 330 -13.31 -28.65 7.24
C ASN A 330 -12.80 -28.43 5.80
N PRO A 331 -11.49 -28.60 5.53
CA PRO A 331 -10.88 -28.19 4.28
C PRO A 331 -11.44 -28.94 3.07
N ILE A 332 -11.94 -30.16 3.27
CA ILE A 332 -12.59 -30.98 2.25
C ILE A 332 -13.96 -30.40 1.89
N ASP A 333 -14.78 -30.08 2.90
CA ASP A 333 -16.11 -29.50 2.69
C ASP A 333 -16.03 -28.07 2.15
N ARG A 334 -15.00 -27.31 2.56
CA ARG A 334 -14.68 -26.01 1.97
C ARG A 334 -14.32 -26.14 0.49
N ALA A 335 -13.44 -27.08 0.13
CA ALA A 335 -13.04 -27.33 -1.25
C ALA A 335 -14.24 -27.71 -2.12
N PHE A 336 -15.08 -28.64 -1.63
CA PHE A 336 -16.29 -29.05 -2.34
C PHE A 336 -17.31 -27.93 -2.48
N SER A 337 -17.52 -27.12 -1.44
CA SER A 337 -18.40 -25.95 -1.51
C SER A 337 -17.92 -24.92 -2.55
N GLY A 338 -16.60 -24.73 -2.66
CA GLY A 338 -15.98 -23.92 -3.70
C GLY A 338 -16.25 -24.48 -5.10
N TYR A 339 -15.99 -25.77 -5.29
CA TYR A 339 -16.28 -26.51 -6.52
C TYR A 339 -17.75 -26.38 -6.93
N SER A 340 -18.69 -26.68 -6.04
CA SER A 340 -20.13 -26.59 -6.32
C SER A 340 -20.55 -25.18 -6.73
N MET A 341 -19.96 -24.14 -6.14
CA MET A 341 -20.21 -22.76 -6.54
C MET A 341 -19.76 -22.49 -7.98
N HIS A 342 -18.59 -22.99 -8.39
CA HIS A 342 -18.09 -22.82 -9.74
C HIS A 342 -18.87 -23.63 -10.79
N VAL A 343 -19.36 -24.82 -10.41
CA VAL A 343 -20.28 -25.62 -11.25
C VAL A 343 -21.58 -24.86 -11.50
N ARG A 344 -22.21 -24.31 -10.45
CA ARG A 344 -23.46 -23.52 -10.59
C ARG A 344 -23.28 -22.27 -11.45
N ARG A 345 -22.09 -21.68 -11.45
CA ARG A 345 -21.75 -20.51 -12.28
C ARG A 345 -21.35 -20.88 -13.71
N GLY A 346 -21.33 -22.17 -14.06
CA GLY A 346 -20.90 -22.65 -15.39
C GLY A 346 -19.39 -22.55 -15.64
N THR A 347 -18.60 -22.22 -14.62
CA THR A 347 -17.14 -21.99 -14.71
C THR A 347 -16.30 -23.23 -14.41
N GLU A 348 -16.91 -24.30 -13.94
CA GLU A 348 -16.26 -25.60 -13.74
C GLU A 348 -17.11 -26.69 -14.39
N LYS A 349 -16.49 -27.44 -15.31
CA LYS A 349 -17.16 -28.49 -16.08
C LYS A 349 -16.67 -29.89 -15.69
N ARG A 350 -15.55 -29.98 -14.95
CA ARG A 350 -14.98 -31.25 -14.52
C ARG A 350 -15.76 -31.82 -13.34
N SER A 351 -15.63 -33.12 -13.09
CA SER A 351 -16.06 -33.72 -11.83
C SER A 351 -15.19 -33.23 -10.67
N PHE A 352 -15.69 -33.26 -9.43
CA PHE A 352 -14.90 -32.90 -8.25
C PHE A 352 -13.61 -33.71 -8.14
N ALA A 353 -13.66 -34.99 -8.51
CA ALA A 353 -12.49 -35.86 -8.52
C ALA A 353 -11.42 -35.35 -9.49
N LYS A 354 -11.79 -35.05 -10.74
CA LYS A 354 -10.86 -34.50 -11.74
C LYS A 354 -10.39 -33.08 -11.40
N ALA A 355 -11.25 -32.25 -10.82
CA ALA A 355 -10.89 -30.89 -10.39
C ALA A 355 -9.89 -30.87 -9.22
N THR A 356 -9.76 -31.98 -8.49
CA THR A 356 -8.82 -32.18 -7.37
C THR A 356 -7.71 -33.19 -7.69
N GLN A 357 -7.48 -33.45 -8.99
CA GLN A 357 -6.39 -34.27 -9.52
C GLN A 357 -5.49 -33.38 -10.41
N GLY A 358 -4.33 -32.94 -9.89
CA GLY A 358 -3.33 -32.21 -10.69
C GLY A 358 -2.58 -31.12 -9.90
N ASN A 359 -1.34 -30.86 -10.29
CA ASN A 359 -0.55 -29.75 -9.76
C ASN A 359 -1.15 -28.42 -10.23
N ALA A 360 -1.51 -27.53 -9.30
CA ALA A 360 -2.14 -26.24 -9.54
C ALA A 360 -1.27 -25.20 -10.30
N HIS A 361 -0.16 -25.61 -10.93
CA HIS A 361 0.81 -24.72 -11.56
C HIS A 361 0.26 -23.89 -12.74
N ASN A 362 -0.86 -24.30 -13.36
CA ASN A 362 -1.55 -23.54 -14.42
C ASN A 362 -2.97 -23.12 -14.04
N ALA A 363 -3.34 -23.20 -12.76
CA ALA A 363 -4.71 -22.96 -12.32
C ALA A 363 -4.92 -21.48 -11.96
N SER A 364 -6.05 -20.90 -12.39
CA SER A 364 -6.47 -19.54 -11.99
C SER A 364 -6.42 -19.40 -10.46
N TYR A 365 -5.84 -18.31 -9.96
CA TYR A 365 -5.72 -18.02 -8.52
C TYR A 365 -7.08 -18.01 -7.83
N ILE A 366 -8.10 -17.60 -8.59
CA ILE A 366 -9.47 -17.49 -8.13
C ILE A 366 -10.22 -18.83 -8.23
N ARG A 367 -10.05 -19.58 -9.31
CA ARG A 367 -10.89 -20.74 -9.66
C ARG A 367 -10.26 -22.11 -9.37
N GLY A 368 -8.93 -22.20 -9.38
CA GLY A 368 -8.22 -23.47 -9.49
C GLY A 368 -7.75 -24.11 -8.19
N PHE A 369 -7.42 -23.30 -7.18
CA PHE A 369 -6.78 -23.75 -5.94
C PHE A 369 -7.79 -24.34 -4.92
N TYR A 370 -8.51 -25.39 -5.32
CA TYR A 370 -9.51 -26.01 -4.46
C TYR A 370 -8.90 -26.66 -3.22
N LEU A 371 -7.72 -27.29 -3.32
CA LEU A 371 -7.13 -27.97 -2.17
C LEU A 371 -6.20 -27.04 -1.38
N GLU A 372 -5.40 -26.23 -2.08
CA GLU A 372 -4.36 -25.38 -1.50
C GLU A 372 -4.95 -24.29 -0.60
N LYS A 373 -6.13 -23.77 -0.93
CA LYS A 373 -6.88 -22.84 -0.05
C LYS A 373 -7.27 -23.48 1.29
N GLY A 374 -7.27 -24.81 1.39
CA GLY A 374 -7.54 -25.60 2.60
C GLY A 374 -6.31 -25.94 3.44
N LEU A 375 -5.10 -25.62 2.97
CA LEU A 375 -3.85 -25.82 3.74
C LEU A 375 -3.67 -24.64 4.71
N TYR A 376 -4.49 -24.58 5.74
CA TYR A 376 -4.61 -23.43 6.63
C TYR A 376 -3.40 -23.24 7.54
N TYR A 377 -2.72 -24.30 7.98
CA TYR A 377 -1.54 -24.17 8.84
C TYR A 377 -0.45 -23.35 8.15
N ARG A 378 -0.16 -23.66 6.87
CA ARG A 378 0.81 -22.91 6.05
C ARG A 378 0.43 -21.43 5.91
N GLN A 379 -0.86 -21.13 5.82
CA GLN A 379 -1.37 -19.77 5.64
C GLN A 379 -1.30 -18.97 6.95
N LEU A 380 -1.76 -19.56 8.06
CA LEU A 380 -1.77 -18.93 9.37
C LEU A 380 -0.37 -18.69 9.92
N LYS A 381 0.60 -19.56 9.62
CA LYS A 381 2.00 -19.34 10.02
C LYS A 381 2.53 -17.98 9.56
N ARG A 382 2.14 -17.51 8.37
CA ARG A 382 2.52 -16.17 7.85
C ARG A 382 1.93 -15.03 8.67
N TYR A 383 0.72 -15.22 9.19
CA TYR A 383 0.07 -14.21 10.03
C TYR A 383 0.67 -14.19 11.43
N TYR A 384 0.87 -15.35 12.07
CA TYR A 384 1.52 -15.44 13.38
C TYR A 384 2.98 -14.97 13.38
N SER A 385 3.70 -15.02 12.24
CA SER A 385 5.04 -14.44 12.15
C SER A 385 5.07 -12.91 12.10
N LEU A 386 3.93 -12.25 11.82
CA LEU A 386 3.85 -10.80 11.65
C LEU A 386 3.00 -10.11 12.74
N PHE A 387 2.06 -10.84 13.34
CA PHE A 387 1.13 -10.31 14.33
C PHE A 387 1.22 -11.10 15.65
N PRO A 388 1.15 -10.40 16.80
CA PRO A 388 0.94 -11.03 18.09
C PRO A 388 -0.31 -11.91 18.10
N GLU A 389 -0.27 -13.02 18.84
CA GLU A 389 -1.37 -13.97 18.96
C GLU A 389 -2.69 -13.30 19.39
N LYS A 390 -2.64 -12.36 20.34
CA LYS A 390 -3.81 -11.59 20.78
C LYS A 390 -4.53 -10.79 19.69
N GLN A 391 -3.88 -10.53 18.55
CA GLN A 391 -4.50 -9.86 17.41
C GLN A 391 -5.22 -10.84 16.48
N ILE A 392 -5.07 -12.15 16.64
CA ILE A 392 -5.65 -13.17 15.75
C ILE A 392 -6.65 -14.01 16.54
N LYS A 393 -7.91 -14.05 16.09
CA LYS A 393 -8.94 -14.92 16.63
C LYS A 393 -9.38 -15.92 15.56
N ILE A 394 -9.30 -17.20 15.91
CA ILE A 394 -9.73 -18.32 15.07
C ILE A 394 -11.11 -18.80 15.53
N PHE A 395 -12.02 -18.98 14.58
CA PHE A 395 -13.36 -19.52 14.73
C PHE A 395 -13.54 -20.75 13.84
N LEU A 396 -14.45 -21.66 14.21
CA LEU A 396 -14.84 -22.78 13.35
C LEU A 396 -16.22 -22.52 12.75
N PHE A 397 -16.41 -22.90 11.51
CA PHE A 397 -17.67 -22.79 10.80
C PHE A 397 -18.75 -23.69 11.42
N GLU A 398 -18.32 -24.82 11.98
CA GLU A 398 -19.14 -25.76 12.72
C GLU A 398 -19.78 -25.07 13.94
N ASP A 399 -19.04 -24.24 14.68
CA ASP A 399 -19.55 -23.45 15.81
C ASP A 399 -20.64 -22.45 15.36
N LEU A 400 -20.46 -21.83 14.18
CA LEU A 400 -21.46 -20.94 13.58
C LEU A 400 -22.74 -21.69 13.17
N CYS A 401 -22.61 -22.95 12.76
CA CYS A 401 -23.75 -23.79 12.40
C CYS A 401 -24.50 -24.29 13.64
N ASP A 402 -23.79 -24.66 14.70
CA ASP A 402 -24.35 -25.21 15.92
C ASP A 402 -25.04 -24.13 16.77
N ASN A 403 -24.31 -23.05 17.09
CA ASN A 403 -24.82 -21.96 17.92
C ASN A 403 -24.39 -20.58 17.39
N PRO A 404 -25.08 -20.05 16.36
CA PRO A 404 -24.72 -18.78 15.73
C PRO A 404 -24.76 -17.58 16.67
N LEU A 405 -25.63 -17.59 17.70
CA LEU A 405 -25.70 -16.49 18.66
C LEU A 405 -24.47 -16.45 19.56
N LYS A 406 -24.08 -17.60 20.13
CA LYS A 406 -22.86 -17.72 20.94
C LYS A 406 -21.60 -17.41 20.13
N PHE A 407 -21.56 -17.86 18.87
CA PHE A 407 -20.49 -17.51 17.95
C PHE A 407 -20.34 -15.99 17.78
N MET A 408 -21.46 -15.28 17.59
CA MET A 408 -21.45 -13.82 17.43
C MET A 408 -21.08 -13.11 18.73
N GLU A 409 -21.55 -13.59 19.88
CA GLU A 409 -21.15 -13.08 21.21
C GLU A 409 -19.63 -13.12 21.39
N GLU A 410 -18.98 -14.25 21.14
CA GLU A 410 -17.52 -14.39 21.22
C GLU A 410 -16.78 -13.46 20.24
N MET A 411 -17.36 -13.24 19.05
CA MET A 411 -16.83 -12.30 18.08
C MET A 411 -16.94 -10.85 18.57
N TYR A 412 -18.07 -10.47 19.18
CA TYR A 412 -18.27 -9.14 19.75
C TYR A 412 -17.32 -8.87 20.92
N GLN A 413 -17.12 -9.85 21.80
CA GLN A 413 -16.12 -9.78 22.88
C GLN A 413 -14.72 -9.52 22.31
N PHE A 414 -14.31 -10.28 21.29
CA PHE A 414 -13.02 -10.06 20.64
C PHE A 414 -12.91 -8.68 19.99
N LEU A 415 -14.01 -8.16 19.43
CA LEU A 415 -14.06 -6.83 18.83
C LEU A 415 -14.18 -5.69 19.86
N GLU A 416 -14.38 -6.00 21.15
CA GLU A 416 -14.60 -5.04 22.24
C GLU A 416 -15.84 -4.13 22.00
N VAL A 417 -16.89 -4.75 21.46
CA VAL A 417 -18.24 -4.15 21.36
C VAL A 417 -19.20 -4.87 22.31
N ASP A 418 -20.42 -4.36 22.44
CA ASP A 418 -21.44 -4.93 23.33
C ASP A 418 -21.72 -6.42 22.99
N PRO A 419 -21.33 -7.37 23.85
CA PRO A 419 -21.52 -8.79 23.56
C PRO A 419 -22.98 -9.23 23.66
N MET A 420 -23.85 -8.44 24.31
CA MET A 420 -25.25 -8.78 24.51
C MET A 420 -26.13 -8.45 23.30
N PHE A 421 -25.60 -7.76 22.30
CA PHE A 421 -26.34 -7.49 21.07
C PHE A 421 -26.69 -8.80 20.35
N THR A 422 -27.97 -8.98 20.01
CA THR A 422 -28.45 -10.19 19.34
C THR A 422 -28.77 -9.90 17.86
N PRO A 423 -27.92 -10.31 16.91
CA PRO A 423 -28.22 -10.15 15.48
C PRO A 423 -29.31 -11.13 15.04
N ASN A 424 -30.05 -10.78 13.99
CA ASN A 424 -30.92 -11.72 13.30
C ASN A 424 -30.07 -12.70 12.48
N VAL A 425 -29.96 -13.93 12.99
CA VAL A 425 -29.21 -15.05 12.39
C VAL A 425 -30.11 -16.08 11.69
N THR A 426 -31.41 -15.81 11.57
CA THR A 426 -32.36 -16.74 10.94
C THR A 426 -32.10 -16.92 9.44
N LYS A 427 -31.57 -15.87 8.78
CA LYS A 427 -31.26 -15.86 7.36
C LYS A 427 -29.78 -16.15 7.12
N TRP A 428 -29.51 -17.28 6.48
CA TRP A 428 -28.18 -17.59 5.97
C TRP A 428 -27.94 -16.95 4.60
N TYR A 429 -26.88 -16.15 4.48
CA TYR A 429 -26.58 -15.41 3.25
C TYR A 429 -25.63 -16.19 2.34
N ASN A 430 -25.98 -16.29 1.05
CA ASN A 430 -25.26 -17.09 0.05
C ASN A 430 -25.16 -18.59 0.41
N ALA A 431 -26.04 -19.08 1.29
CA ALA A 431 -26.23 -20.50 1.50
C ALA A 431 -26.89 -21.10 0.26
N ALA A 432 -26.40 -22.26 -0.16
CA ALA A 432 -27.00 -22.99 -1.25
C ALA A 432 -26.82 -24.49 -1.01
N PRO A 433 -27.88 -25.28 -1.17
CA PRO A 433 -27.86 -26.70 -0.82
C PRO A 433 -26.83 -27.46 -1.65
N MET A 434 -26.12 -28.37 -1.00
CA MET A 434 -25.22 -29.31 -1.66
C MET A 434 -26.07 -30.46 -2.20
N LYS A 435 -26.33 -30.48 -3.51
CA LYS A 435 -27.15 -31.51 -4.18
C LYS A 435 -26.44 -32.86 -4.31
N THR A 436 -25.11 -32.89 -4.17
CA THR A 436 -24.28 -34.08 -4.37
C THR A 436 -23.37 -34.32 -3.18
N LYS A 437 -23.19 -35.59 -2.79
CA LYS A 437 -22.25 -36.01 -1.75
C LYS A 437 -20.89 -36.33 -2.36
N ILE A 438 -19.82 -36.09 -1.59
CA ILE A 438 -18.47 -36.53 -1.96
C ILE A 438 -18.41 -38.05 -1.80
N PRO A 439 -18.00 -38.83 -2.82
CA PRO A 439 -17.82 -40.27 -2.66
C PRO A 439 -16.87 -40.60 -1.51
N SER A 440 -17.21 -41.59 -0.68
CA SER A 440 -16.47 -41.94 0.54
C SER A 440 -14.99 -42.27 0.28
N SER A 441 -14.67 -42.97 -0.81
CA SER A 441 -13.29 -43.27 -1.22
C SER A 441 -12.49 -42.01 -1.54
N HIS A 442 -13.12 -41.02 -2.20
CA HIS A 442 -12.48 -39.75 -2.51
C HIS A 442 -12.28 -38.88 -1.27
N ARG A 443 -13.25 -38.88 -0.34
CA ARG A 443 -13.11 -38.20 0.97
C ARG A 443 -11.92 -38.77 1.75
N LYS A 444 -11.79 -40.09 1.88
CA LYS A 444 -10.65 -40.74 2.54
C LYS A 444 -9.29 -40.29 1.97
N ARG A 445 -9.18 -40.23 0.64
CA ARG A 445 -7.97 -39.72 -0.05
C ARG A 445 -7.67 -38.27 0.32
N LEU A 446 -8.70 -37.40 0.38
CA LEU A 446 -8.52 -36.00 0.74
C LEU A 446 -8.23 -35.80 2.23
N VAL A 447 -8.78 -36.64 3.12
CA VAL A 447 -8.39 -36.67 4.53
C VAL A 447 -6.89 -36.93 4.64
N GLU A 448 -6.37 -37.92 3.91
CA GLU A 448 -4.93 -38.21 3.93
C GLU A 448 -4.10 -37.03 3.40
N TYR A 449 -4.55 -36.38 2.31
CA TYR A 449 -3.90 -35.19 1.78
C TYR A 449 -3.80 -34.04 2.81
N PHE A 450 -4.85 -33.80 3.59
CA PHE A 450 -4.89 -32.71 4.57
C PHE A 450 -4.37 -33.10 5.96
N ARG A 451 -4.17 -34.40 6.25
CA ARG A 451 -3.91 -34.92 7.60
C ARG A 451 -2.80 -34.17 8.32
N THR A 452 -1.65 -34.00 7.66
CA THR A 452 -0.49 -33.31 8.26
C THR A 452 -0.78 -31.85 8.57
N ASP A 453 -1.45 -31.14 7.65
CA ASP A 453 -1.81 -29.72 7.84
C ASP A 453 -2.84 -29.56 8.97
N ILE A 454 -3.86 -30.43 9.04
CA ILE A 454 -4.88 -30.43 10.10
C ILE A 454 -4.24 -30.67 11.47
N LYS A 455 -3.37 -31.69 11.62
CA LYS A 455 -2.69 -31.96 12.90
C LYS A 455 -1.78 -30.81 13.34
N GLN A 456 -1.13 -30.13 12.40
CA GLN A 456 -0.31 -28.96 12.70
C GLN A 456 -1.17 -27.75 13.07
N LEU A 457 -2.31 -27.57 12.41
CA LEU A 457 -3.28 -26.52 12.68
C LEU A 457 -3.93 -26.68 14.05
N GLU A 458 -4.33 -27.89 14.43
CA GLU A 458 -4.86 -28.23 15.76
C GLU A 458 -3.89 -27.80 16.87
N ARG A 459 -2.60 -28.16 16.74
CA ARG A 459 -1.56 -27.71 17.67
C ARG A 459 -1.36 -26.19 17.68
N LEU A 460 -1.38 -25.55 16.51
CA LEU A 460 -1.19 -24.10 16.38
C LEU A 460 -2.34 -23.31 17.00
N THR A 461 -3.57 -23.83 16.91
CA THR A 461 -4.78 -23.10 17.28
C THR A 461 -5.39 -23.55 18.61
N ASN A 462 -4.91 -24.67 19.15
CA ASN A 462 -5.45 -25.33 20.33
C ASN A 462 -6.97 -25.57 20.23
N LYS A 463 -7.45 -25.93 19.04
CA LYS A 463 -8.85 -26.30 18.76
C LYS A 463 -8.91 -27.78 18.39
N ASP A 464 -9.92 -28.49 18.88
CA ASP A 464 -10.20 -29.88 18.47
C ASP A 464 -10.64 -29.89 17.00
N LEU A 465 -9.84 -30.54 16.15
CA LEU A 465 -10.11 -30.73 14.73
C LEU A 465 -10.22 -32.22 14.37
N SER A 466 -10.43 -33.09 15.36
CA SER A 466 -10.48 -34.54 15.18
C SER A 466 -11.58 -34.97 14.20
N ASP A 467 -12.71 -34.28 14.20
CA ASP A 467 -13.81 -34.50 13.25
C ASP A 467 -13.43 -34.23 11.79
N TRP A 468 -12.42 -33.40 11.54
CA TRP A 468 -11.95 -33.14 10.17
C TRP A 468 -11.13 -34.30 9.59
N LEU A 469 -10.71 -35.24 10.44
CA LEU A 469 -9.96 -36.44 10.06
C LEU A 469 -10.84 -37.69 9.86
N ARG A 470 -12.16 -37.55 9.92
CA ARG A 470 -13.14 -38.64 9.79
C ARG A 470 -13.62 -38.85 8.35
#